data_AF-A0AAP9NP40-F1
#
_entry.id   AF-A0AAP9NP40-F1
#
_cell.length_a   1.000
_cell.length_b   1.000
_cell.length_c   1.000
_cell.angle_alpha   90.00
_cell.angle_beta   90.00
_cell.angle_gamma   90.00
#
_symmetry.space_group_name_H-M   'P 1'
#
loop_
_entity.id
_entity.type
_entity.pdbx_description
1 polymer ?
#
loop_
_entity_poly.entity_id
_entity_poly.type
_entity_poly.pdbx_seq_one_letter_code
_entity_poly.pdbx_strand_id
1 'polypeptide(L)'
;MAMLDYKNYTSEASIELLLTSHKLATYASLSGALGIPQTREIVQGFTDLFPDGAYPNEIDTGLPGGWRELTPTELGLPASALDGAGHYIIESPITGTLPTGPQAKLLGEFDEQGQLTRVSLTYTGTNSPVDIVDYLQLNAGTIAPNLEPLLVALKNYSQANGLEAEDALITGYSLGGGMVNIMARFREELADGFFAEANYIGHESPLIYDDPEVVYNYGYENDAVYRVAGDADTFLEALQEQGPLLTHPNTSYESSGDNVVLFNDMYGSPLWPLPAFSLLNIPVSWYAHVDGIITDAIQRIADSPFYEYTDRDSAVVVSSLSSLSRSSVWVEDKQTSSSNHFGQPAFLIGTEHADKVRSGEHSDYIYTGGGDDLIRLSSGADRVDGGSGVNTLRLKGDGADWDAYQLSDGTLFLNSKQDLGLKQVENVSYVEFEGLSLLDISLTQQRYSVGERGLEDERFDPFGLFSQDLEYGEHIEGSAGDDELTGTVAFGGVGNDTLTALESGSLLHGGEGDDTLVGGLGDDQLYGGEGDDTLIVRGGNDVLYGGVGDDLFMFDEGYQGSAVIKDFNQHAGDQDWLVFMGELFADQEDLLGSANQMDNDVVIARDGLYVTVESIGIAELVESSQFLA
;
A
#
# COMPACT_ATOMS: atom_id res chain seq x y z
N MET A 1 5.08 -11.11 -2.68
CA MET A 1 4.90 -11.26 -1.20
C MET A 1 4.05 -10.07 -0.82
N ALA A 2 3.01 -10.22 0.00
CA ALA A 2 2.18 -9.06 0.33
C ALA A 2 2.98 -8.01 1.11
N MET A 3 2.55 -6.74 1.06
CA MET A 3 3.30 -5.59 1.58
C MET A 3 3.82 -5.78 3.01
N LEU A 4 3.01 -6.37 3.88
CA LEU A 4 3.31 -6.51 5.31
C LEU A 4 4.00 -7.84 5.65
N ASP A 5 4.24 -8.72 4.68
CA ASP A 5 4.88 -10.01 4.89
C ASP A 5 6.30 -9.85 5.42
N TYR A 6 6.76 -10.70 6.33
CA TYR A 6 8.08 -10.57 6.94
C TYR A 6 8.74 -11.94 7.09
N LYS A 7 10.00 -12.06 6.64
CA LYS A 7 10.75 -13.33 6.55
C LYS A 7 9.92 -14.39 5.82
N ASN A 8 9.97 -15.64 6.29
CA ASN A 8 9.20 -16.77 5.78
C ASN A 8 7.92 -17.04 6.59
N TYR A 9 7.40 -16.03 7.29
CA TYR A 9 6.14 -16.16 8.02
C TYR A 9 4.95 -16.12 7.06
N THR A 10 3.85 -16.77 7.43
CA THR A 10 2.56 -16.58 6.75
C THR A 10 2.11 -15.14 6.91
N SER A 11 1.36 -14.59 5.95
CA SER A 11 0.85 -13.21 6.03
C SER A 11 0.11 -12.91 7.34
N GLU A 12 -0.73 -13.83 7.83
CA GLU A 12 -1.42 -13.70 9.13
C GLU A 12 -0.44 -13.47 10.30
N ALA A 13 0.69 -14.19 10.32
CA ALA A 13 1.70 -14.07 11.36
C ALA A 13 2.55 -12.80 11.21
N SER A 14 2.84 -12.41 9.97
CA SER A 14 3.53 -11.14 9.66
C SER A 14 2.70 -9.94 10.10
N ILE A 15 1.40 -9.94 9.78
CA ILE A 15 0.43 -8.93 10.22
C ILE A 15 0.34 -8.88 11.75
N GLU A 16 0.23 -10.03 12.43
CA GLU A 16 0.22 -10.08 13.90
C GLU A 16 1.49 -9.45 14.49
N LEU A 17 2.66 -9.79 13.95
CA LEU A 17 3.94 -9.23 14.39
C LEU A 17 3.99 -7.72 14.18
N LEU A 18 3.54 -7.21 13.02
CA LEU A 18 3.53 -5.77 12.73
C LEU A 18 2.58 -5.02 13.66
N LEU A 19 1.35 -5.50 13.84
CA LEU A 19 0.37 -4.89 14.73
C LEU A 19 0.84 -4.91 16.19
N THR A 20 1.36 -6.05 16.67
CA THR A 20 1.91 -6.17 18.02
C THR A 20 3.11 -5.26 18.22
N SER A 21 4.04 -5.23 17.26
CA SER A 21 5.22 -4.37 17.33
C SER A 21 4.86 -2.88 17.37
N HIS A 22 3.88 -2.46 16.55
CA HIS A 22 3.38 -1.09 16.53
C HIS A 22 2.79 -0.70 17.88
N LYS A 23 1.86 -1.52 18.43
CA LYS A 23 1.25 -1.27 19.75
C LYS A 23 2.27 -1.18 20.88
N LEU A 24 3.29 -2.05 20.89
CA LEU A 24 4.36 -1.99 21.87
C LEU A 24 5.17 -0.69 21.73
N ALA A 25 5.53 -0.31 20.51
CA ALA A 25 6.26 0.92 20.21
C ALA A 25 5.46 2.18 20.58
N THR A 26 4.15 2.20 20.30
CA THR A 26 3.20 3.24 20.73
C THR A 26 3.17 3.35 22.25
N TYR A 27 2.99 2.23 22.95
CA TYR A 27 2.98 2.19 24.42
C TYR A 27 4.27 2.75 25.01
N ALA A 28 5.43 2.31 24.51
CA ALA A 28 6.73 2.72 25.04
C ALA A 28 6.97 4.22 24.82
N SER A 29 6.55 4.75 23.66
CA SER A 29 6.68 6.17 23.29
C SER A 29 5.75 7.08 24.10
N LEU A 30 4.52 6.63 24.37
CA LEU A 30 3.53 7.41 25.15
C LEU A 30 3.68 7.29 26.67
N SER A 31 4.48 6.34 27.16
CA SER A 31 4.73 6.11 28.59
C SER A 31 5.65 7.15 29.26
N GLY A 32 5.95 8.28 28.59
CA GLY A 32 6.79 9.36 29.13
C GLY A 32 7.21 10.44 28.11
N ALA A 33 6.58 10.50 26.94
CA ALA A 33 6.93 11.43 25.88
C ALA A 33 6.98 12.90 26.36
N LEU A 34 7.98 13.66 25.88
CA LEU A 34 8.22 15.07 26.21
C LEU A 34 8.72 15.34 27.65
N GLY A 35 9.17 14.32 28.38
CA GLY A 35 9.58 14.46 29.78
C GLY A 35 8.41 14.79 30.72
N ILE A 36 7.17 14.56 30.26
CA ILE A 36 5.95 14.77 31.02
C ILE A 36 5.47 13.38 31.50
N PRO A 37 5.42 13.12 32.81
CA PRO A 37 4.68 11.97 33.32
C PRO A 37 3.23 12.06 32.82
N GLN A 38 2.66 10.95 32.33
CA GLN A 38 1.26 10.84 31.88
C GLN A 38 0.95 11.41 30.48
N THR A 39 1.89 11.43 29.54
CA THR A 39 1.63 11.83 28.12
C THR A 39 0.46 11.04 27.52
N ARG A 40 0.33 9.75 27.86
CA ARG A 40 -0.84 8.95 27.55
C ARG A 40 -2.16 9.56 28.02
N GLU A 41 -2.25 10.05 29.27
CA GLU A 41 -3.45 10.73 29.79
C GLU A 41 -3.68 12.09 29.10
N ILE A 42 -2.63 12.74 28.58
CA ILE A 42 -2.73 13.99 27.83
C ILE A 42 -3.23 13.72 26.41
N VAL A 43 -2.68 12.73 25.70
CA VAL A 43 -3.14 12.33 24.36
C VAL A 43 -4.56 11.79 24.44
N GLN A 44 -4.86 10.98 25.46
CA GLN A 44 -6.22 10.50 25.72
C GLN A 44 -7.16 11.66 26.11
N GLY A 45 -6.71 12.58 26.96
CA GLY A 45 -7.46 13.79 27.28
C GLY A 45 -7.63 14.76 26.10
N PHE A 46 -6.73 14.75 25.11
CA PHE A 46 -6.81 15.57 23.91
C PHE A 46 -7.73 14.94 22.86
N THR A 47 -7.72 13.62 22.74
CA THR A 47 -8.67 12.86 21.92
C THR A 47 -10.09 12.97 22.49
N ASP A 48 -10.26 12.87 23.81
CA ASP A 48 -11.53 13.09 24.53
C ASP A 48 -12.08 14.53 24.39
N LEU A 49 -11.26 15.51 23.98
CA LEU A 49 -11.70 16.90 23.73
C LEU A 49 -12.37 17.08 22.36
N PHE A 50 -12.20 16.13 21.45
CA PHE A 50 -12.84 16.13 20.14
C PHE A 50 -14.07 15.20 20.15
N PRO A 51 -15.12 15.52 19.39
CA PRO A 51 -16.31 14.65 19.31
C PRO A 51 -15.96 13.28 18.72
N ASP A 52 -16.75 12.26 19.08
CA ASP A 52 -16.68 10.92 18.48
C ASP A 52 -16.65 11.03 16.94
N GLY A 53 -15.72 10.29 16.30
CA GLY A 53 -15.46 10.34 14.85
C GLY A 53 -14.58 11.50 14.38
N ALA A 54 -13.98 12.29 15.28
CA ALA A 54 -13.04 13.34 14.89
C ALA A 54 -11.71 12.81 14.34
N TYR A 55 -11.31 11.62 14.79
CA TYR A 55 -10.19 10.83 14.27
C TYR A 55 -10.71 9.78 13.27
N PRO A 56 -9.84 9.25 12.39
CA PRO A 56 -10.21 8.15 11.48
C PRO A 56 -10.92 7.01 12.21
N ASN A 57 -10.29 6.43 13.26
CA ASN A 57 -10.78 5.25 13.98
C ASN A 57 -10.46 5.28 15.51
N GLU A 58 -10.88 4.26 16.28
CA GLU A 58 -10.62 4.15 17.74
C GLU A 58 -9.12 4.09 18.10
N ILE A 59 -8.69 4.89 19.07
CA ILE A 59 -7.29 4.95 19.52
C ILE A 59 -7.08 4.07 20.77
N ASP A 60 -6.39 2.94 20.61
CA ASP A 60 -5.94 2.09 21.72
C ASP A 60 -4.43 2.29 22.01
N THR A 61 -4.15 2.97 23.11
CA THR A 61 -2.77 3.20 23.60
C THR A 61 -2.31 2.17 24.65
N GLY A 62 -3.11 1.13 24.86
CA GLY A 62 -2.83 0.03 25.77
C GLY A 62 -1.72 -0.90 25.28
N LEU A 63 -1.21 -1.70 26.22
CA LEU A 63 -0.45 -2.88 25.83
C LEU A 63 -1.41 -3.88 25.18
N PRO A 64 -0.94 -4.65 24.18
CA PRO A 64 -1.70 -5.78 23.67
C PRO A 64 -2.07 -6.77 24.78
N GLY A 65 -3.15 -7.52 24.59
CA GLY A 65 -3.58 -8.54 25.55
C GLY A 65 -2.45 -9.53 25.86
N GLY A 66 -2.26 -9.89 27.13
CA GLY A 66 -1.19 -10.80 27.57
C GLY A 66 0.16 -10.11 27.83
N TRP A 67 0.38 -8.88 27.36
CA TRP A 67 1.65 -8.17 27.56
C TRP A 67 1.69 -7.37 28.86
N ARG A 68 2.87 -7.38 29.51
CA ARG A 68 3.19 -6.49 30.65
C ARG A 68 4.66 -6.12 30.70
N GLU A 69 4.97 -5.04 31.41
CA GLU A 69 6.35 -4.69 31.74
C GLU A 69 7.00 -5.76 32.61
N LEU A 70 8.25 -6.11 32.28
CA LEU A 70 9.14 -6.93 33.10
C LEU A 70 9.84 -6.02 34.11
N THR A 71 9.92 -6.47 35.36
CA THR A 71 10.53 -5.67 36.42
C THR A 71 12.05 -5.87 36.48
N PRO A 72 12.82 -4.89 37.02
CA PRO A 72 14.25 -5.08 37.22
C PRO A 72 14.57 -6.32 38.06
N THR A 73 13.71 -6.67 39.03
CA THR A 73 13.92 -7.85 39.87
C THR A 73 13.79 -9.16 39.09
N GLU A 74 12.83 -9.26 38.17
CA GLU A 74 12.69 -10.42 37.29
C GLU A 74 13.90 -10.59 36.38
N LEU A 75 14.46 -9.48 35.89
CA LEU A 75 15.61 -9.44 34.99
C LEU A 75 16.97 -9.49 35.70
N GLY A 76 16.98 -9.58 37.04
CA GLY A 76 18.24 -9.57 37.82
C GLY A 76 18.98 -8.23 37.80
N LEU A 77 18.29 -7.13 37.48
CA LEU A 77 18.81 -5.77 37.40
C LEU A 77 18.51 -4.97 38.69
N PRO A 78 19.36 -4.00 39.06
CA PRO A 78 19.07 -3.12 40.18
C PRO A 78 17.92 -2.16 39.85
N ALA A 79 17.21 -1.67 40.87
CA ALA A 79 16.15 -0.66 40.69
C ALA A 79 16.65 0.63 40.02
N SER A 80 17.95 0.93 40.12
CA SER A 80 18.59 2.07 39.43
C SER A 80 18.78 1.87 37.93
N ALA A 81 18.42 0.70 37.38
CA ALA A 81 18.37 0.47 35.94
C ALA A 81 17.19 1.20 35.28
N LEU A 82 16.18 1.58 36.08
CA LEU A 82 15.06 2.40 35.63
C LEU A 82 15.29 3.87 35.91
N ASP A 83 14.76 4.72 35.02
CA ASP A 83 14.61 6.14 35.26
C ASP A 83 13.35 6.47 36.08
N GLY A 84 13.03 7.76 36.20
CA GLY A 84 11.85 8.24 36.94
C GLY A 84 10.51 7.95 36.27
N ALA A 85 10.50 7.61 34.97
CA ALA A 85 9.32 7.24 34.19
C ALA A 85 9.14 5.70 34.07
N GLY A 86 10.10 4.93 34.60
CA GLY A 86 10.07 3.48 34.57
C GLY A 86 10.62 2.90 33.26
N HIS A 87 11.45 3.64 32.53
CA HIS A 87 12.17 3.15 31.36
C HIS A 87 13.55 2.63 31.75
N TYR A 88 14.00 1.58 31.09
CA TYR A 88 15.37 1.09 31.22
C TYR A 88 16.33 2.09 30.56
N ILE A 89 17.34 2.49 31.32
CA ILE A 89 18.33 3.48 30.89
C ILE A 89 19.36 2.79 29.99
N ILE A 90 19.57 3.32 28.79
CA ILE A 90 20.70 2.98 27.92
C ILE A 90 21.67 4.17 27.95
N GLU A 91 22.91 3.94 28.34
CA GLU A 91 23.90 5.01 28.42
C GLU A 91 24.27 5.49 27.00
N SER A 92 24.02 6.76 26.70
CA SER A 92 24.50 7.36 25.44
C SER A 92 25.99 7.70 25.54
N PRO A 93 26.80 7.39 24.51
CA PRO A 93 28.16 7.89 24.38
C PRO A 93 28.31 9.41 24.44
N ILE A 94 27.24 10.17 24.17
CA ILE A 94 27.24 11.64 24.12
C ILE A 94 26.51 12.23 25.33
N THR A 95 25.28 11.81 25.58
CA THR A 95 24.40 12.38 26.60
C THR A 95 24.47 11.63 27.94
N GLY A 96 25.20 10.51 28.00
CA GLY A 96 25.36 9.70 29.21
C GLY A 96 24.05 9.07 29.67
N THR A 97 23.75 9.18 30.96
CA THR A 97 22.52 8.65 31.59
C THR A 97 21.49 9.74 31.86
N LEU A 98 21.48 10.80 31.05
CA LEU A 98 20.47 11.85 31.20
C LEU A 98 19.07 11.22 31.13
N PRO A 99 18.08 11.70 31.92
CA PRO A 99 16.71 11.18 31.92
C PRO A 99 15.96 11.31 30.58
N THR A 100 16.62 11.87 29.57
CA THR A 100 16.16 12.07 28.20
C THR A 100 17.23 11.52 27.25
N GLY A 101 17.83 10.39 27.60
CA GLY A 101 18.74 9.66 26.72
C GLY A 101 18.02 8.46 26.10
N PRO A 102 18.72 7.62 25.33
CA PRO A 102 18.15 6.40 24.78
C PRO A 102 17.54 5.52 25.87
N GLN A 103 16.30 5.08 25.64
CA GLN A 103 15.47 4.41 26.62
C GLN A 103 14.74 3.25 25.99
N ALA A 104 14.36 2.29 26.83
CA ALA A 104 13.58 1.14 26.38
C ALA A 104 12.60 0.66 27.46
N LYS A 105 11.58 -0.06 27.02
CA LYS A 105 10.74 -0.91 27.86
C LYS A 105 11.09 -2.36 27.56
N LEU A 106 11.20 -3.18 28.62
CA LEU A 106 11.30 -4.62 28.51
C LEU A 106 9.95 -5.22 28.86
N LEU A 107 9.36 -5.95 27.93
CA LEU A 107 8.01 -6.49 28.06
C LEU A 107 8.03 -8.01 27.88
N GLY A 108 7.04 -8.67 28.49
CA GLY A 108 6.80 -10.09 28.30
C GLY A 108 5.33 -10.34 28.01
N GLU A 109 5.08 -11.24 27.08
CA GLU A 109 3.77 -11.79 26.81
C GLU A 109 3.54 -13.05 27.65
N PHE A 110 2.36 -13.16 28.24
CA PHE A 110 1.97 -14.30 29.07
C PHE A 110 0.67 -14.90 28.58
N ASP A 111 0.64 -16.23 28.51
CA ASP A 111 -0.58 -16.98 28.21
C ASP A 111 -1.59 -16.91 29.39
N GLU A 112 -2.79 -17.48 29.18
CA GLU A 112 -3.83 -17.53 30.21
C GLU A 112 -3.41 -18.30 31.48
N GLN A 113 -2.38 -19.15 31.41
CA GLN A 113 -1.82 -19.88 32.54
C GLN A 113 -0.68 -19.12 33.24
N GLY A 114 -0.30 -17.95 32.71
CA GLY A 114 0.79 -17.12 33.21
C GLY A 114 2.18 -17.60 32.84
N GLN A 115 2.32 -18.45 31.81
CA GLN A 115 3.62 -18.81 31.24
C GLN A 115 4.07 -17.73 30.26
N LEU A 116 5.37 -17.39 30.29
CA LEU A 116 5.97 -16.45 29.36
C LEU A 116 6.05 -17.08 27.96
N THR A 117 5.49 -16.43 26.95
CA THR A 117 5.47 -16.92 25.55
C THR A 117 6.37 -16.11 24.63
N ARG A 118 6.48 -14.79 24.85
CA ARG A 118 7.34 -13.90 24.07
C ARG A 118 7.97 -12.85 24.97
N VAL A 119 9.09 -12.29 24.52
CA VAL A 119 9.67 -11.09 25.12
C VAL A 119 9.81 -9.98 24.09
N SER A 120 9.80 -8.73 24.55
CA SER A 120 10.14 -7.61 23.69
C SER A 120 11.13 -6.67 24.35
N LEU A 121 12.12 -6.25 23.56
CA LEU A 121 12.87 -5.02 23.79
C LEU A 121 12.28 -3.94 22.90
N THR A 122 11.59 -2.99 23.52
CA THR A 122 10.96 -1.88 22.81
C THR A 122 11.71 -0.59 23.09
N TYR A 123 12.46 -0.10 22.10
CA TYR A 123 13.12 1.20 22.19
C TYR A 123 12.11 2.32 22.08
N THR A 124 12.30 3.38 22.86
CA THR A 124 11.44 4.57 22.81
C THR A 124 11.93 5.55 21.75
N GLY A 125 10.98 6.22 21.10
CA GLY A 125 11.27 7.39 20.27
C GLY A 125 11.78 8.59 21.07
N THR A 126 12.01 9.69 20.36
CA THR A 126 12.46 10.97 20.93
C THR A 126 11.44 11.49 21.96
N ASN A 127 11.87 11.65 23.21
CA ASN A 127 11.09 12.27 24.28
C ASN A 127 11.65 13.65 24.69
N SER A 128 12.69 14.15 24.02
CA SER A 128 13.29 15.46 24.27
C SER A 128 14.07 16.02 23.08
N PRO A 129 14.13 17.36 22.89
CA PRO A 129 15.01 17.98 21.89
C PRO A 129 16.50 17.68 22.07
N VAL A 130 16.92 17.14 23.21
CA VAL A 130 18.32 16.71 23.46
C VAL A 130 18.64 15.43 22.68
N ASP A 131 17.65 14.59 22.38
CA ASP A 131 17.80 13.31 21.69
C ASP A 131 18.25 13.51 20.24
N ILE A 132 17.98 14.69 19.66
CA ILE A 132 18.48 15.10 18.34
C ILE A 132 20.01 15.04 18.27
N VAL A 133 20.71 15.24 19.39
CA VAL A 133 22.18 15.09 19.41
C VAL A 133 22.59 13.62 19.31
N ASP A 134 21.79 12.72 19.86
CA ASP A 134 21.99 11.27 19.73
C ASP A 134 21.67 10.75 18.32
N TYR A 135 20.96 11.51 17.45
CA TYR A 135 20.85 11.17 16.03
C TYR A 135 22.21 11.19 15.32
N LEU A 136 23.14 12.06 15.74
CA LEU A 136 24.46 12.20 15.11
C LEU A 136 25.32 10.92 15.18
N GLN A 137 24.99 10.01 16.09
CA GLN A 137 25.73 8.77 16.31
C GLN A 137 25.02 7.51 15.78
N LEU A 138 23.77 7.61 15.31
CA LEU A 138 22.98 6.44 14.90
C LEU A 138 23.66 5.67 13.76
N ASN A 139 23.96 6.35 12.66
CA ASN A 139 24.63 5.77 11.48
C ASN A 139 25.96 5.09 11.81
N ALA A 140 26.73 5.68 12.74
CA ALA A 140 28.03 5.16 13.15
C ALA A 140 27.92 3.93 14.08
N GLY A 141 26.73 3.63 14.61
CA GLY A 141 26.49 2.47 15.47
C GLY A 141 27.22 2.50 16.81
N THR A 142 27.78 3.65 17.23
CA THR A 142 28.67 3.73 18.39
C THR A 142 27.98 3.43 19.73
N ILE A 143 26.65 3.45 19.75
CA ILE A 143 25.84 3.09 20.92
C ILE A 143 25.69 1.57 21.11
N ALA A 144 25.94 0.75 20.08
CA ALA A 144 25.70 -0.70 20.12
C ALA A 144 26.30 -1.40 21.36
N PRO A 145 27.57 -1.16 21.76
CA PRO A 145 28.14 -1.79 22.96
C PRO A 145 27.41 -1.45 24.27
N ASN A 146 26.70 -0.32 24.33
CA ASN A 146 25.98 0.12 25.52
C ASN A 146 24.60 -0.57 25.66
N LEU A 147 24.16 -1.31 24.63
CA LEU A 147 22.97 -2.16 24.67
C LEU A 147 23.21 -3.46 25.45
N GLU A 148 24.47 -3.92 25.47
CA GLU A 148 24.89 -5.23 26.00
C GLU A 148 24.34 -5.55 27.40
N PRO A 149 24.38 -4.64 28.41
CA PRO A 149 23.91 -4.98 29.75
C PRO A 149 22.42 -5.34 29.80
N LEU A 150 21.60 -4.64 29.00
CA LEU A 150 20.16 -4.86 28.93
C LEU A 150 19.85 -6.14 28.15
N LEU A 151 20.56 -6.35 27.03
CA LEU A 151 20.40 -7.53 26.18
C LEU A 151 20.81 -8.82 26.90
N VAL A 152 21.91 -8.81 27.65
CA VAL A 152 22.34 -9.96 28.46
C VAL A 152 21.31 -10.27 29.55
N ALA A 153 20.71 -9.26 30.18
CA ALA A 153 19.65 -9.46 31.17
C ALA A 153 18.40 -10.10 30.54
N LEU A 154 17.96 -9.59 29.38
CA LEU A 154 16.83 -10.12 28.64
C LEU A 154 17.09 -11.55 28.16
N LYS A 155 18.24 -11.81 27.53
CA LYS A 155 18.70 -13.15 27.12
C LYS A 155 18.61 -14.15 28.27
N ASN A 156 19.20 -13.82 29.43
CA ASN A 156 19.20 -14.71 30.58
C ASN A 156 17.77 -15.00 31.08
N TYR A 157 16.89 -14.01 31.05
CA TYR A 157 15.48 -14.18 31.41
C TYR A 157 14.72 -15.04 30.40
N SER A 158 14.91 -14.82 29.09
CA SER A 158 14.34 -15.63 28.01
C SER A 158 14.75 -17.10 28.15
N GLN A 159 16.05 -17.37 28.25
CA GLN A 159 16.58 -18.72 28.39
C GLN A 159 16.11 -19.42 29.67
N ALA A 160 15.98 -18.68 30.78
CA ALA A 160 15.46 -19.21 32.03
C ALA A 160 13.97 -19.63 31.94
N ASN A 161 13.23 -19.07 30.99
CA ASN A 161 11.83 -19.39 30.72
C ASN A 161 11.66 -20.31 29.48
N GLY A 162 12.75 -20.76 28.86
CA GLY A 162 12.72 -21.71 27.74
C GLY A 162 12.37 -21.07 26.40
N LEU A 163 12.54 -19.75 26.27
CA LEU A 163 12.39 -19.03 25.00
C LEU A 163 13.69 -19.06 24.20
N GLU A 164 13.54 -19.10 22.87
CA GLU A 164 14.61 -19.00 21.89
C GLU A 164 14.68 -17.58 21.29
N ALA A 165 15.49 -17.38 20.25
CA ALA A 165 15.71 -16.07 19.63
C ALA A 165 14.44 -15.54 18.95
N GLU A 166 13.72 -16.42 18.27
CA GLU A 166 12.53 -16.16 17.47
C GLU A 166 11.32 -15.75 18.33
N ASP A 167 11.36 -16.05 19.63
CA ASP A 167 10.34 -15.61 20.61
C ASP A 167 10.57 -14.15 21.09
N ALA A 168 11.63 -13.51 20.60
CA ALA A 168 11.95 -12.11 20.90
C ALA A 168 11.49 -11.17 19.76
N LEU A 169 10.78 -10.11 20.14
CA LEU A 169 10.39 -9.01 19.27
C LEU A 169 11.15 -7.74 19.64
N ILE A 170 12.01 -7.28 18.74
CA ILE A 170 12.78 -6.05 18.87
C ILE A 170 12.08 -4.97 18.05
N THR A 171 11.61 -3.92 18.71
CA THR A 171 10.83 -2.88 18.03
C THR A 171 11.02 -1.50 18.65
N GLY A 172 10.49 -0.47 17.98
CA GLY A 172 10.54 0.91 18.40
C GLY A 172 10.02 1.84 17.31
N TYR A 173 9.69 3.06 17.72
CA TYR A 173 9.17 4.11 16.84
C TYR A 173 10.17 5.27 16.75
N SER A 174 10.34 5.91 15.59
CA SER A 174 11.22 7.07 15.42
C SER A 174 12.69 6.73 15.74
N LEU A 175 13.34 7.49 16.61
CA LEU A 175 14.65 7.15 17.19
C LEU A 175 14.71 5.70 17.70
N GLY A 176 13.61 5.18 18.25
CA GLY A 176 13.50 3.79 18.65
C GLY A 176 13.62 2.82 17.47
N GLY A 177 12.99 3.12 16.33
CA GLY A 177 13.17 2.38 15.08
C GLY A 177 14.64 2.42 14.59
N GLY A 178 15.31 3.56 14.75
CA GLY A 178 16.75 3.67 14.48
C GLY A 178 17.58 2.73 15.37
N MET A 179 17.23 2.60 16.65
CA MET A 179 17.88 1.66 17.57
C MET A 179 17.61 0.19 17.22
N VAL A 180 16.43 -0.13 16.67
CA VAL A 180 16.12 -1.47 16.12
C VAL A 180 17.12 -1.80 15.01
N ASN A 181 17.33 -0.89 14.06
CA ASN A 181 18.27 -1.08 12.95
C ASN A 181 19.72 -1.23 13.42
N ILE A 182 20.14 -0.47 14.44
CA ILE A 182 21.47 -0.66 15.05
C ILE A 182 21.57 -2.06 15.67
N MET A 183 20.57 -2.48 16.44
CA MET A 183 20.60 -3.80 17.05
C MET A 183 20.58 -4.92 15.99
N ALA A 184 19.82 -4.77 14.90
CA ALA A 184 19.80 -5.69 13.77
C ALA A 184 21.18 -5.81 13.11
N ARG A 185 21.87 -4.69 12.88
CA ARG A 185 23.23 -4.64 12.32
C ARG A 185 24.27 -5.37 13.19
N PHE A 186 24.16 -5.27 14.51
CA PHE A 186 25.11 -5.84 15.47
C PHE A 186 24.60 -7.12 16.16
N ARG A 187 23.52 -7.73 15.65
CA ARG A 187 22.80 -8.85 16.31
C ARG A 187 23.67 -10.08 16.62
N GLU A 188 24.66 -10.35 15.77
CA GLU A 188 25.60 -11.47 15.91
C GLU A 188 26.65 -11.23 17.01
N GLU A 189 26.93 -9.96 17.32
CA GLU A 189 27.96 -9.56 18.28
C GLU A 189 27.37 -9.37 19.68
N LEU A 190 26.16 -8.79 19.74
CA LEU A 190 25.49 -8.44 20.99
C LEU A 190 24.89 -9.67 21.68
N ALA A 191 24.99 -9.72 23.00
CA ALA A 191 24.50 -10.82 23.83
C ALA A 191 24.92 -12.22 23.34
N ASP A 192 26.17 -12.34 22.87
CA ASP A 192 26.74 -13.55 22.25
C ASP A 192 25.90 -14.13 21.09
N GLY A 193 25.23 -13.28 20.31
CA GLY A 193 24.45 -13.69 19.14
C GLY A 193 23.08 -14.30 19.47
N PHE A 194 22.61 -14.23 20.72
CA PHE A 194 21.33 -14.84 21.11
C PHE A 194 20.14 -14.28 20.32
N PHE A 195 20.19 -13.00 19.93
CA PHE A 195 19.10 -12.35 19.20
C PHE A 195 19.29 -12.36 17.68
N ALA A 196 20.26 -13.11 17.13
CA ALA A 196 20.55 -13.11 15.69
C ALA A 196 19.32 -13.44 14.81
N GLU A 197 18.45 -14.34 15.29
CA GLU A 197 17.23 -14.77 14.60
C GLU A 197 15.95 -14.13 15.15
N ALA A 198 16.08 -13.12 16.03
CA ALA A 198 14.92 -12.41 16.59
C ALA A 198 14.12 -11.67 15.49
N ASN A 199 12.92 -11.23 15.84
CA ASN A 199 12.07 -10.44 14.95
C ASN A 199 12.40 -8.96 15.14
N TYR A 200 12.81 -8.26 14.08
CA TYR A 200 13.15 -6.84 14.11
C TYR A 200 12.18 -6.06 13.25
N ILE A 201 11.40 -5.17 13.88
CA ILE A 201 10.46 -4.29 13.18
C ILE A 201 10.67 -2.85 13.66
N GLY A 202 11.19 -2.00 12.79
CA GLY A 202 11.42 -0.58 13.05
C GLY A 202 10.29 0.26 12.48
N HIS A 203 9.62 1.07 13.30
CA HIS A 203 8.57 1.99 12.86
C HIS A 203 9.13 3.41 12.69
N GLU A 204 8.83 4.06 11.57
CA GLU A 204 9.31 5.41 11.21
C GLU A 204 10.81 5.59 11.47
N SER A 205 11.59 4.57 11.13
CA SER A 205 13.02 4.57 11.42
C SER A 205 13.74 5.63 10.57
N PRO A 206 14.55 6.52 11.17
CA PRO A 206 15.40 7.41 10.40
C PRO A 206 16.59 6.68 9.75
N LEU A 207 17.05 5.58 10.37
CA LEU A 207 18.21 4.79 9.93
C LEU A 207 17.72 3.47 9.32
N ILE A 208 18.30 3.08 8.18
CA ILE A 208 17.99 1.82 7.51
C ILE A 208 19.24 0.92 7.54
N TYR A 209 19.09 -0.28 8.11
CA TYR A 209 19.98 -1.41 7.87
C TYR A 209 19.30 -2.29 6.83
N ASP A 210 19.76 -2.21 5.58
CA ASP A 210 19.01 -2.76 4.45
C ASP A 210 19.24 -4.27 4.25
N ASP A 211 18.45 -5.06 4.95
CA ASP A 211 18.48 -6.52 4.93
C ASP A 211 17.06 -7.06 5.23
N PRO A 212 16.24 -7.33 4.19
CA PRO A 212 14.82 -7.69 4.36
C PRO A 212 14.61 -9.03 5.08
N GLU A 213 15.63 -9.89 5.12
CA GLU A 213 15.61 -11.15 5.87
C GLU A 213 15.77 -10.92 7.38
N VAL A 214 16.22 -9.72 7.80
CA VAL A 214 16.57 -9.41 9.18
C VAL A 214 15.62 -8.40 9.78
N VAL A 215 15.35 -7.28 9.12
CA VAL A 215 14.56 -6.18 9.66
C VAL A 215 13.52 -5.73 8.67
N TYR A 216 12.32 -5.44 9.16
CA TYR A 216 11.31 -4.74 8.39
C TYR A 216 11.17 -3.31 8.94
N ASN A 217 11.46 -2.34 8.09
CA ASN A 217 11.25 -0.93 8.33
C ASN A 217 9.88 -0.52 7.77
N TYR A 218 8.91 -0.26 8.65
CA TYR A 218 7.60 0.23 8.26
C TYR A 218 7.50 1.72 8.59
N GLY A 219 7.00 2.52 7.66
CA GLY A 219 6.77 3.95 7.87
C GLY A 219 6.05 4.60 6.71
N TYR A 220 5.73 5.88 6.86
CA TYR A 220 5.01 6.64 5.84
C TYR A 220 5.96 7.51 5.01
N GLU A 221 5.81 7.52 3.68
CA GLU A 221 6.67 8.33 2.80
C GLU A 221 6.53 9.85 3.05
N ASN A 222 5.36 10.27 3.54
CA ASN A 222 5.10 11.65 3.92
C ASN A 222 5.49 11.97 5.38
N ASP A 223 6.22 11.08 6.06
CA ASP A 223 6.92 11.35 7.32
C ASP A 223 8.34 11.87 7.05
N ALA A 224 8.67 13.06 7.57
CA ALA A 224 9.99 13.65 7.41
C ALA A 224 11.11 13.01 8.24
N VAL A 225 10.79 12.09 9.16
CA VAL A 225 11.77 11.35 9.96
C VAL A 225 12.12 10.03 9.31
N TYR A 226 11.13 9.33 8.74
CA TYR A 226 11.33 8.05 8.11
C TYR A 226 12.41 8.12 7.04
N ARG A 227 13.34 7.16 7.02
CA ARG A 227 14.44 7.01 6.07
C ARG A 227 15.39 8.22 5.92
N VAL A 228 15.25 9.28 6.73
CA VAL A 228 16.01 10.55 6.59
C VAL A 228 17.54 10.42 6.76
N ALA A 229 18.00 9.43 7.53
CA ALA A 229 19.41 9.13 7.68
C ALA A 229 19.87 8.00 6.74
N GLY A 230 18.93 7.29 6.10
CA GLY A 230 19.18 6.21 5.16
C GLY A 230 20.12 5.14 5.72
N ASP A 231 20.96 4.61 4.85
CA ASP A 231 22.01 3.61 5.09
C ASP A 231 23.42 4.22 5.14
N ALA A 232 23.54 5.55 5.10
CA ALA A 232 24.83 6.25 5.07
C ALA A 232 25.72 5.92 6.29
N ASP A 233 27.04 5.99 6.13
CA ASP A 233 28.00 5.67 7.19
C ASP A 233 27.95 6.66 8.37
N THR A 234 27.58 7.92 8.10
CA THR A 234 27.44 8.96 9.13
C THR A 234 26.23 9.84 8.89
N PHE A 235 25.64 10.36 9.96
CA PHE A 235 24.51 11.30 9.85
C PHE A 235 24.88 12.56 9.05
N LEU A 236 26.12 13.02 9.11
CA LEU A 236 26.56 14.19 8.34
C LEU A 236 26.63 13.91 6.83
N GLU A 237 26.93 12.67 6.44
CA GLU A 237 26.88 12.21 5.04
C GLU A 237 25.43 12.11 4.58
N ALA A 238 24.56 11.48 5.37
CA ALA A 238 23.13 11.47 5.10
C ALA A 238 22.56 12.89 4.88
N LEU A 239 22.85 13.83 5.79
CA LEU A 239 22.40 15.22 5.62
C LEU A 239 22.94 15.91 4.35
N GLN A 240 24.12 15.50 3.86
CA GLN A 240 24.67 16.04 2.61
C GLN A 240 23.93 15.50 1.39
N GLU A 241 23.56 14.22 1.41
CA GLU A 241 22.78 13.56 0.36
C GLU A 241 21.36 14.14 0.25
N GLN A 242 20.76 14.49 1.40
CA GLN A 242 19.41 15.08 1.53
C GLN A 242 19.30 16.52 0.99
N GLY A 243 20.42 17.18 0.70
CA GLY A 243 20.46 18.54 0.13
C GLY A 243 20.10 19.68 1.10
N PRO A 244 20.06 20.94 0.62
CA PRO A 244 20.04 22.15 1.46
C PRO A 244 18.76 22.39 2.28
N LEU A 245 17.74 21.53 2.14
CA LEU A 245 16.48 21.61 2.88
C LEU A 245 16.14 20.33 3.66
N LEU A 246 17.01 19.30 3.66
CA LEU A 246 16.69 18.00 4.26
C LEU A 246 15.34 17.46 3.74
N THR A 247 15.16 17.60 2.44
CA THR A 247 14.02 17.03 1.73
C THR A 247 14.37 15.57 1.52
N HIS A 248 13.59 14.69 2.14
CA HIS A 248 13.73 13.25 2.01
C HIS A 248 13.92 12.85 0.53
N PRO A 249 15.10 12.32 0.10
CA PRO A 249 15.20 11.61 -1.15
C PRO A 249 14.31 10.39 -0.97
N ASN A 250 13.30 10.20 -1.82
CA ASN A 250 12.47 9.00 -1.79
C ASN A 250 13.30 7.82 -2.30
N THR A 251 14.33 7.47 -1.53
CA THR A 251 15.28 6.38 -1.77
C THR A 251 14.58 5.10 -1.39
N SER A 252 14.64 4.11 -2.29
CA SER A 252 14.06 2.80 -2.03
C SER A 252 15.05 1.88 -1.31
N TYR A 253 14.52 1.01 -0.44
CA TYR A 253 15.28 -0.01 0.28
C TYR A 253 14.50 -1.32 0.30
N GLU A 254 15.18 -2.45 0.11
CA GLU A 254 14.52 -3.77 0.07
C GLU A 254 13.83 -4.12 1.40
N SER A 255 14.36 -3.60 2.50
CA SER A 255 13.86 -3.80 3.87
C SER A 255 12.76 -2.82 4.31
N SER A 256 12.28 -1.89 3.47
CA SER A 256 11.19 -0.98 3.81
C SER A 256 9.99 -1.08 2.88
N GLY A 257 8.81 -0.70 3.40
CA GLY A 257 7.71 -0.28 2.55
C GLY A 257 7.87 1.20 2.25
N ASP A 258 8.14 1.53 0.99
CA ASP A 258 8.61 2.87 0.63
C ASP A 258 7.51 3.83 0.17
N ASN A 259 6.34 3.31 -0.21
CA ASN A 259 5.29 4.04 -0.92
C ASN A 259 3.95 4.04 -0.15
N VAL A 260 3.99 4.00 1.18
CA VAL A 260 2.81 4.11 2.04
C VAL A 260 2.57 5.57 2.44
N VAL A 261 1.39 6.11 2.15
CA VAL A 261 1.00 7.48 2.47
C VAL A 261 -0.06 7.49 3.57
N LEU A 262 0.21 8.22 4.66
CA LEU A 262 -0.82 8.56 5.63
C LEU A 262 -1.54 9.84 5.20
N PHE A 263 -2.70 9.73 4.55
CA PHE A 263 -3.44 10.83 3.94
C PHE A 263 -4.21 11.65 5.00
N ASN A 264 -3.48 12.46 5.76
CA ASN A 264 -4.01 13.31 6.81
C ASN A 264 -4.38 14.73 6.34
N ASP A 265 -4.92 15.54 7.25
CA ASP A 265 -5.34 16.93 6.97
C ASP A 265 -4.25 17.82 6.36
N MET A 266 -2.98 17.59 6.73
CA MET A 266 -1.87 18.37 6.18
C MET A 266 -1.56 17.93 4.75
N TYR A 267 -1.47 16.62 4.51
CA TYR A 267 -1.21 16.09 3.16
C TYR A 267 -2.35 16.40 2.18
N GLY A 268 -3.60 16.24 2.64
CA GLY A 268 -4.81 16.54 1.87
C GLY A 268 -5.03 18.04 1.61
N SER A 269 -4.31 18.93 2.30
CA SER A 269 -4.43 20.38 2.11
C SER A 269 -4.05 20.81 0.68
N PRO A 270 -4.82 21.69 0.03
CA PRO A 270 -4.44 22.30 -1.26
C PRO A 270 -3.15 23.11 -1.20
N LEU A 271 -2.71 23.49 0.01
CA LEU A 271 -1.46 24.20 0.21
C LEU A 271 -0.26 23.25 0.34
N TRP A 272 -0.45 21.94 0.49
CA TRP A 272 0.67 20.99 0.59
C TRP A 272 1.50 20.96 -0.72
N PRO A 273 2.85 20.95 -0.65
CA PRO A 273 3.73 20.99 0.52
C PRO A 273 4.30 22.41 0.80
N LEU A 274 3.50 23.47 0.76
CA LEU A 274 3.87 24.84 1.12
C LEU A 274 3.55 25.08 2.60
N PRO A 275 4.51 25.07 3.54
CA PRO A 275 5.97 25.26 3.41
C PRO A 275 6.77 23.96 3.22
N ALA A 276 7.95 24.09 2.58
CA ALA A 276 8.81 22.99 2.15
C ALA A 276 8.82 21.81 3.12
N PHE A 277 8.55 20.61 2.60
CA PHE A 277 8.67 19.36 3.32
C PHE A 277 10.13 19.19 3.76
N SER A 278 10.35 19.13 5.08
CA SER A 278 11.70 19.17 5.66
C SER A 278 11.66 18.70 7.10
N LEU A 279 12.70 17.98 7.53
CA LEU A 279 12.93 17.69 8.94
C LEU A 279 12.91 18.95 9.83
N LEU A 280 13.28 20.11 9.28
CA LEU A 280 13.33 21.39 9.99
C LEU A 280 11.96 22.08 10.13
N ASN A 281 10.95 21.63 9.39
CA ASN A 281 9.61 22.20 9.36
C ASN A 281 8.65 21.40 10.25
N ILE A 282 8.93 21.41 11.55
CA ILE A 282 8.28 20.56 12.56
C ILE A 282 6.75 20.62 12.53
N PRO A 283 6.07 21.78 12.46
CA PRO A 283 4.60 21.82 12.53
C PRO A 283 3.88 21.19 11.33
N VAL A 284 4.56 20.98 10.21
CA VAL A 284 3.94 20.53 8.95
C VAL A 284 4.47 19.16 8.54
N SER A 285 5.79 18.96 8.52
CA SER A 285 6.41 17.75 7.99
C SER A 285 6.48 16.59 8.99
N TRP A 286 6.25 16.86 10.27
CA TRP A 286 6.15 15.81 11.31
C TRP A 286 4.70 15.41 11.60
N TYR A 287 3.74 15.89 10.82
CA TYR A 287 2.33 15.57 11.09
C TYR A 287 2.08 14.06 10.96
N ALA A 288 2.53 13.47 9.84
CA ALA A 288 2.47 12.01 9.65
C ALA A 288 3.26 11.26 10.73
N HIS A 289 4.42 11.79 11.17
CA HIS A 289 5.20 11.22 12.26
C HIS A 289 4.45 11.13 13.59
N VAL A 290 3.59 12.10 13.89
CA VAL A 290 2.85 12.11 15.16
C VAL A 290 1.57 11.30 15.03
N ASP A 291 0.87 11.43 13.90
CA ASP A 291 -0.35 10.69 13.60
C ASP A 291 -0.08 9.19 13.51
N GLY A 292 1.06 8.82 12.92
CA GLY A 292 1.55 7.46 12.80
C GLY A 292 1.76 6.73 14.13
N ILE A 293 1.89 7.43 15.27
CA ILE A 293 2.07 6.77 16.59
C ILE A 293 0.79 6.05 17.03
N ILE A 294 -0.37 6.56 16.64
CA ILE A 294 -1.69 6.15 17.15
C ILE A 294 -2.64 5.73 16.04
N THR A 295 -2.14 5.62 14.81
CA THR A 295 -2.92 5.22 13.65
C THR A 295 -3.25 3.74 13.68
N ASP A 296 -4.30 3.38 12.97
CA ASP A 296 -4.75 2.02 12.71
C ASP A 296 -4.46 1.59 11.26
N ALA A 297 -3.71 2.39 10.49
CA ALA A 297 -3.47 2.16 9.07
C ALA A 297 -2.95 0.76 8.74
N ILE A 298 -2.04 0.19 9.56
CA ILE A 298 -1.54 -1.18 9.38
C ILE A 298 -2.70 -2.19 9.40
N GLN A 299 -3.66 -2.02 10.31
CA GLN A 299 -4.83 -2.89 10.41
C GLN A 299 -5.74 -2.75 9.19
N ARG A 300 -5.99 -1.51 8.73
CA ARG A 300 -6.84 -1.27 7.56
C ARG A 300 -6.20 -1.75 6.25
N ILE A 301 -4.87 -1.70 6.13
CA ILE A 301 -4.14 -2.34 5.03
C ILE A 301 -4.35 -3.85 5.09
N ALA A 302 -4.14 -4.46 6.24
CA ALA A 302 -4.28 -5.91 6.44
C ALA A 302 -5.72 -6.42 6.23
N ASP A 303 -6.73 -5.61 6.59
CA ASP A 303 -8.15 -5.94 6.44
C ASP A 303 -8.70 -5.63 5.04
N SER A 304 -7.90 -5.04 4.16
CA SER A 304 -8.29 -4.76 2.79
C SER A 304 -8.55 -6.07 2.04
N PRO A 305 -9.65 -6.20 1.27
CA PRO A 305 -9.86 -7.35 0.40
C PRO A 305 -8.78 -7.48 -0.68
N PHE A 306 -8.02 -6.42 -0.93
CA PHE A 306 -6.95 -6.38 -1.93
C PHE A 306 -5.55 -6.56 -1.32
N TYR A 307 -5.45 -6.93 -0.03
CA TYR A 307 -4.15 -7.04 0.65
C TYR A 307 -3.20 -8.01 -0.07
N GLU A 308 -3.71 -9.14 -0.55
CA GLU A 308 -2.88 -10.17 -1.18
C GLU A 308 -2.29 -9.75 -2.54
N TYR A 309 -2.88 -8.74 -3.18
CA TYR A 309 -2.42 -8.15 -4.44
C TYR A 309 -1.40 -7.03 -4.25
N THR A 310 -1.06 -6.70 -2.99
CA THR A 310 0.02 -5.76 -2.71
C THR A 310 1.38 -6.44 -2.83
N ASP A 311 2.41 -5.66 -3.07
CA ASP A 311 3.81 -6.00 -2.84
C ASP A 311 4.45 -4.98 -1.88
N ARG A 312 5.67 -5.24 -1.42
CA ARG A 312 6.41 -4.42 -0.44
C ARG A 312 6.36 -2.94 -0.77
N ASP A 313 6.53 -2.61 -2.05
CA ASP A 313 6.64 -1.25 -2.56
C ASP A 313 5.43 -0.78 -3.35
N SER A 314 4.27 -1.45 -3.23
CA SER A 314 3.02 -0.92 -3.78
C SER A 314 2.73 0.49 -3.26
N ALA A 315 2.18 1.35 -4.12
CA ALA A 315 1.65 2.64 -3.70
C ALA A 315 0.38 2.43 -2.89
N VAL A 316 0.40 2.77 -1.60
CA VAL A 316 -0.75 2.57 -0.69
C VAL A 316 -1.09 3.88 -0.02
N VAL A 317 -2.28 4.43 -0.30
CA VAL A 317 -2.76 5.68 0.27
C VAL A 317 -3.86 5.38 1.29
N VAL A 318 -3.55 5.61 2.56
CA VAL A 318 -4.45 5.31 3.67
C VAL A 318 -5.07 6.58 4.23
N SER A 319 -6.40 6.69 4.19
CA SER A 319 -7.14 7.83 4.74
C SER A 319 -6.84 8.00 6.23
N SER A 320 -6.44 9.21 6.62
CA SER A 320 -6.28 9.65 8.02
C SER A 320 -6.85 11.07 8.21
N LEU A 321 -7.88 11.40 7.43
CA LEU A 321 -8.50 12.72 7.46
C LEU A 321 -9.32 12.90 8.74
N SER A 322 -9.23 14.09 9.33
CA SER A 322 -10.16 14.46 10.41
C SER A 322 -11.59 14.60 9.88
N SER A 323 -12.58 14.50 10.77
CA SER A 323 -13.99 14.73 10.40
C SER A 323 -14.25 16.05 9.66
N LEU A 324 -13.44 17.08 9.94
CA LEU A 324 -13.56 18.39 9.30
C LEU A 324 -13.19 18.32 7.81
N SER A 325 -12.07 17.64 7.51
CA SER A 325 -11.53 17.55 6.16
C SER A 325 -12.25 16.51 5.31
N ARG A 326 -12.59 15.34 5.90
CA ARG A 326 -13.20 14.18 5.22
C ARG A 326 -14.45 14.54 4.42
N SER A 327 -15.24 15.49 4.93
CA SER A 327 -16.44 15.97 4.24
C SER A 327 -16.19 16.71 2.91
N SER A 328 -14.96 17.13 2.62
CA SER A 328 -14.65 18.02 1.49
C SER A 328 -13.39 17.67 0.70
N VAL A 329 -12.47 16.92 1.29
CA VAL A 329 -11.19 16.51 0.69
C VAL A 329 -11.35 15.12 0.10
N TRP A 330 -10.79 14.91 -1.10
CA TRP A 330 -10.71 13.59 -1.73
C TRP A 330 -9.38 12.94 -1.33
N VAL A 331 -9.44 11.70 -0.86
CA VAL A 331 -8.30 10.79 -0.70
C VAL A 331 -7.92 10.30 -2.07
N GLU A 332 -6.66 10.47 -2.43
CA GLU A 332 -6.12 10.16 -3.77
C GLU A 332 -4.61 10.06 -3.69
N ASP A 333 -4.00 9.38 -4.67
CA ASP A 333 -2.59 9.59 -4.94
C ASP A 333 -2.38 10.99 -5.53
N LYS A 334 -1.52 11.79 -4.89
CA LYS A 334 -1.43 13.23 -5.12
C LYS A 334 -0.06 13.60 -5.65
N GLN A 335 -0.03 14.36 -6.75
CA GLN A 335 1.22 14.89 -7.28
C GLN A 335 1.88 15.87 -6.30
N THR A 336 2.94 15.43 -5.64
CA THR A 336 3.72 16.22 -4.69
C THR A 336 5.21 15.95 -4.88
N SER A 337 6.07 16.88 -4.47
CA SER A 337 7.52 16.67 -4.49
C SER A 337 8.01 15.68 -3.41
N SER A 338 7.12 15.22 -2.54
CA SER A 338 7.41 14.27 -1.46
C SER A 338 7.05 12.83 -1.80
N SER A 339 6.49 12.58 -2.98
CA SER A 339 6.07 11.27 -3.48
C SER A 339 6.68 11.07 -4.87
N ASN A 340 7.06 9.85 -5.20
CA ASN A 340 7.58 9.44 -6.51
C ASN A 340 6.67 8.44 -7.22
N HIS A 341 5.62 7.94 -6.56
CA HIS A 341 4.69 6.97 -7.11
C HIS A 341 3.46 7.61 -7.78
N PHE A 342 3.34 8.95 -7.75
CA PHE A 342 2.22 9.64 -8.39
C PHE A 342 2.05 9.23 -9.86
N GLY A 343 0.87 8.70 -10.16
CA GLY A 343 0.54 8.23 -11.50
C GLY A 343 0.98 6.80 -11.76
N GLN A 344 1.19 5.99 -10.74
CA GLN A 344 1.24 4.53 -10.80
C GLN A 344 -0.10 3.95 -10.29
N PRO A 345 -0.38 2.65 -10.54
CA PRO A 345 -1.43 1.93 -9.83
C PRO A 345 -1.33 2.09 -8.31
N ALA A 346 -2.44 2.39 -7.65
CA ALA A 346 -2.47 2.62 -6.21
C ALA A 346 -3.59 1.84 -5.49
N PHE A 347 -3.30 1.47 -4.25
CA PHE A 347 -4.27 0.95 -3.30
C PHE A 347 -4.78 2.11 -2.43
N LEU A 348 -6.04 2.49 -2.60
CA LEU A 348 -6.67 3.58 -1.86
C LEU A 348 -7.57 3.00 -0.76
N ILE A 349 -7.23 3.27 0.49
CA ILE A 349 -7.87 2.65 1.67
C ILE A 349 -8.59 3.72 2.50
N GLY A 350 -9.91 3.58 2.62
CA GLY A 350 -10.80 4.43 3.40
C GLY A 350 -10.79 4.12 4.90
N THR A 351 -11.86 4.53 5.57
CA THR A 351 -12.06 4.45 7.02
C THR A 351 -13.39 3.78 7.34
N GLU A 352 -13.80 3.78 8.60
CA GLU A 352 -15.13 3.34 9.01
C GLU A 352 -16.21 4.45 8.94
N HIS A 353 -15.89 5.61 8.34
CA HIS A 353 -16.83 6.70 8.13
C HIS A 353 -16.85 7.15 6.67
N ALA A 354 -17.91 7.89 6.31
CA ALA A 354 -18.10 8.43 4.97
C ALA A 354 -16.85 9.17 4.43
N ASP A 355 -16.20 8.56 3.47
CA ASP A 355 -15.02 9.03 2.78
C ASP A 355 -15.34 9.54 1.37
N LYS A 356 -14.40 10.33 0.84
CA LYS A 356 -14.35 10.69 -0.57
C LYS A 356 -13.06 10.16 -1.14
N VAL A 357 -13.13 9.22 -2.07
CA VAL A 357 -11.94 8.57 -2.63
C VAL A 357 -11.93 8.77 -4.15
N ARG A 358 -10.77 9.07 -4.72
CA ARG A 358 -10.60 9.33 -6.15
C ARG A 358 -9.42 8.56 -6.71
N SER A 359 -9.66 7.84 -7.80
CA SER A 359 -8.64 7.13 -8.57
C SER A 359 -7.75 8.09 -9.39
N GLY A 360 -6.55 7.62 -9.71
CA GLY A 360 -5.64 8.17 -10.72
C GLY A 360 -6.06 7.78 -12.13
N GLU A 361 -5.14 7.84 -13.09
CA GLU A 361 -5.39 7.52 -14.50
C GLU A 361 -5.05 6.06 -14.89
N HIS A 362 -4.44 5.31 -13.98
CA HIS A 362 -4.06 3.89 -14.12
C HIS A 362 -5.05 3.00 -13.37
N SER A 363 -4.85 1.67 -13.44
CA SER A 363 -5.68 0.68 -12.75
C SER A 363 -5.48 0.77 -11.23
N ASP A 364 -6.49 1.25 -10.50
CA ASP A 364 -6.43 1.42 -9.05
C ASP A 364 -7.30 0.40 -8.29
N TYR A 365 -6.86 0.05 -7.07
CA TYR A 365 -7.59 -0.79 -6.12
C TYR A 365 -8.14 0.08 -5.00
N ILE A 366 -9.46 0.11 -4.81
CA ILE A 366 -10.12 1.04 -3.88
C ILE A 366 -11.00 0.29 -2.91
N TYR A 367 -10.62 0.32 -1.63
CA TYR A 367 -11.45 -0.20 -0.54
C TYR A 367 -11.83 0.93 0.42
N THR A 368 -13.12 1.28 0.49
CA THR A 368 -13.54 2.43 1.32
C THR A 368 -13.89 2.09 2.76
N GLY A 369 -14.02 0.80 3.11
CA GLY A 369 -14.25 0.37 4.48
C GLY A 369 -15.72 0.45 4.91
N GLY A 370 -16.09 1.48 5.67
CA GLY A 370 -17.45 1.66 6.15
C GLY A 370 -17.91 3.10 6.06
N GLY A 371 -19.21 3.31 5.97
CA GLY A 371 -19.79 4.64 5.84
C GLY A 371 -20.54 4.80 4.52
N ASP A 372 -21.07 6.01 4.29
CA ASP A 372 -21.73 6.32 3.03
C ASP A 372 -20.71 6.99 2.11
N ASP A 373 -19.97 6.18 1.34
CA ASP A 373 -18.79 6.65 0.63
C ASP A 373 -19.10 7.21 -0.75
N LEU A 374 -18.23 8.12 -1.18
CA LEU A 374 -18.26 8.69 -2.51
C LEU A 374 -16.96 8.41 -3.25
N ILE A 375 -17.05 7.59 -4.29
CA ILE A 375 -15.91 7.08 -5.04
C ILE A 375 -15.95 7.70 -6.44
N ARG A 376 -14.87 8.34 -6.89
CA ARG A 376 -14.79 8.89 -8.26
C ARG A 376 -13.67 8.19 -9.01
N LEU A 377 -14.01 7.59 -10.14
CA LEU A 377 -13.06 6.90 -11.00
C LEU A 377 -12.74 7.72 -12.25
N SER A 378 -11.52 7.56 -12.75
CA SER A 378 -11.01 8.18 -13.98
C SER A 378 -10.84 7.12 -15.08
N SER A 379 -9.75 7.19 -15.87
CA SER A 379 -9.27 6.10 -16.72
C SER A 379 -8.58 5.00 -15.90
N GLY A 380 -8.27 3.86 -16.53
CA GLY A 380 -7.71 2.68 -15.87
C GLY A 380 -8.71 1.53 -15.75
N ALA A 381 -8.22 0.31 -15.53
CA ALA A 381 -9.09 -0.81 -15.16
C ALA A 381 -9.17 -0.86 -13.63
N ASP A 382 -10.23 -0.28 -13.04
CA ASP A 382 -10.28 -0.11 -11.57
C ASP A 382 -11.04 -1.25 -10.89
N ARG A 383 -10.53 -1.67 -9.74
CA ARG A 383 -11.17 -2.60 -8.82
C ARG A 383 -11.63 -1.85 -7.58
N VAL A 384 -12.93 -1.95 -7.27
CA VAL A 384 -13.54 -1.20 -6.17
C VAL A 384 -14.36 -2.10 -5.27
N ASP A 385 -14.12 -2.01 -3.97
CA ASP A 385 -15.05 -2.47 -2.94
C ASP A 385 -15.48 -1.27 -2.08
N GLY A 386 -16.75 -0.90 -2.19
CA GLY A 386 -17.34 0.18 -1.38
C GLY A 386 -17.52 -0.18 0.11
N GLY A 387 -17.30 -1.44 0.49
CA GLY A 387 -17.49 -1.90 1.85
C GLY A 387 -18.92 -1.69 2.38
N SER A 388 -19.05 -1.39 3.66
CA SER A 388 -20.37 -1.29 4.31
C SER A 388 -20.97 0.11 4.23
N GLY A 389 -22.29 0.21 3.95
CA GLY A 389 -23.02 1.48 3.96
C GLY A 389 -23.66 1.78 2.61
N VAL A 390 -23.95 3.06 2.33
CA VAL A 390 -24.61 3.48 1.10
C VAL A 390 -23.62 4.21 0.19
N ASN A 391 -22.94 3.43 -0.66
CA ASN A 391 -21.84 3.93 -1.47
C ASN A 391 -22.30 4.42 -2.83
N THR A 392 -21.66 5.48 -3.31
CA THR A 392 -21.95 6.11 -4.60
C THR A 392 -20.69 6.17 -5.47
N LEU A 393 -20.73 5.54 -6.63
CA LEU A 393 -19.69 5.60 -7.65
C LEU A 393 -19.94 6.77 -8.60
N ARG A 394 -18.91 7.52 -8.95
CA ARG A 394 -18.95 8.63 -9.91
C ARG A 394 -18.08 8.35 -11.11
N LEU A 395 -18.69 8.39 -12.29
CA LEU A 395 -18.07 8.16 -13.58
C LEU A 395 -18.24 9.35 -14.50
N LYS A 396 -17.27 9.55 -15.40
CA LYS A 396 -17.30 10.60 -16.42
C LYS A 396 -18.26 10.23 -17.56
N GLY A 397 -18.88 11.25 -18.16
CA GLY A 397 -19.76 11.08 -19.32
C GLY A 397 -21.22 10.91 -18.94
N ASP A 398 -22.01 10.32 -19.83
CA ASP A 398 -23.40 9.95 -19.59
C ASP A 398 -23.55 8.41 -19.60
N GLY A 399 -24.63 7.86 -19.03
CA GLY A 399 -24.81 6.40 -18.96
C GLY A 399 -24.79 5.68 -20.32
N ALA A 400 -25.11 6.38 -21.41
CA ALA A 400 -25.03 5.82 -22.77
C ALA A 400 -23.58 5.55 -23.25
N ASP A 401 -22.60 6.17 -22.60
CA ASP A 401 -21.17 5.97 -22.86
C ASP A 401 -20.62 4.70 -22.20
N TRP A 402 -21.47 3.97 -21.49
CA TRP A 402 -21.09 2.78 -20.73
C TRP A 402 -21.96 1.59 -21.14
N ASP A 403 -21.39 0.40 -21.04
CA ASP A 403 -22.13 -0.86 -20.96
C ASP A 403 -22.03 -1.37 -19.53
N ALA A 404 -23.13 -1.91 -18.99
CA ALA A 404 -23.18 -2.42 -17.63
C ALA A 404 -23.46 -3.93 -17.63
N TYR A 405 -22.77 -4.67 -16.77
CA TYR A 405 -22.99 -6.10 -16.55
C TYR A 405 -23.00 -6.36 -15.05
N GLN A 406 -23.83 -7.28 -14.59
CA GLN A 406 -23.84 -7.69 -13.20
C GLN A 406 -23.76 -9.20 -13.12
N LEU A 407 -22.78 -9.69 -12.38
CA LEU A 407 -22.61 -11.11 -12.10
C LEU A 407 -23.60 -11.59 -11.04
N SER A 408 -23.73 -12.91 -10.92
CA SER A 408 -24.67 -13.55 -10.00
C SER A 408 -24.38 -13.31 -8.50
N ASP A 409 -23.14 -12.95 -8.15
CA ASP A 409 -22.72 -12.56 -6.81
C ASP A 409 -23.05 -11.09 -6.47
N GLY A 410 -23.44 -10.29 -7.47
CA GLY A 410 -23.76 -8.88 -7.34
C GLY A 410 -22.68 -7.93 -7.85
N THR A 411 -21.50 -8.44 -8.21
CA THR A 411 -20.38 -7.67 -8.77
C THR A 411 -20.81 -6.96 -10.05
N LEU A 412 -20.57 -5.65 -10.10
CA LEU A 412 -20.96 -4.77 -11.20
C LEU A 412 -19.74 -4.45 -12.07
N PHE A 413 -19.83 -4.75 -13.36
CA PHE A 413 -18.87 -4.33 -14.36
C PHE A 413 -19.43 -3.17 -15.18
N LEU A 414 -18.66 -2.10 -15.32
CA LEU A 414 -18.98 -0.94 -16.16
C LEU A 414 -17.89 -0.75 -17.19
N ASN A 415 -18.18 -1.08 -18.45
CA ASN A 415 -17.23 -0.94 -19.55
C ASN A 415 -17.43 0.40 -20.28
N SER A 416 -16.35 1.16 -20.47
CA SER A 416 -16.40 2.45 -21.14
C SER A 416 -16.31 2.33 -22.67
N LYS A 417 -17.14 3.11 -23.37
CA LYS A 417 -17.04 3.34 -24.83
C LYS A 417 -16.08 4.48 -25.20
N GLN A 418 -15.46 5.14 -24.21
CA GLN A 418 -14.65 6.35 -24.37
C GLN A 418 -13.20 6.19 -23.88
N ASP A 419 -12.66 4.97 -23.87
CA ASP A 419 -11.29 4.69 -23.42
C ASP A 419 -11.04 5.12 -21.95
N LEU A 420 -12.01 4.83 -21.08
CA LEU A 420 -11.89 5.04 -19.62
C LEU A 420 -11.66 3.72 -18.85
N GLY A 421 -11.41 2.63 -19.57
CA GLY A 421 -11.22 1.30 -19.01
C GLY A 421 -12.50 0.66 -18.44
N LEU A 422 -12.32 -0.55 -17.92
CA LEU A 422 -13.35 -1.35 -17.28
C LEU A 422 -13.35 -1.09 -15.77
N LYS A 423 -14.53 -0.96 -15.16
CA LYS A 423 -14.64 -0.81 -13.70
C LYS A 423 -15.30 -2.05 -13.12
N GLN A 424 -14.60 -2.77 -12.25
CA GLN A 424 -15.14 -3.89 -11.49
C GLN A 424 -15.47 -3.42 -10.07
N VAL A 425 -16.75 -3.47 -9.70
CA VAL A 425 -17.26 -2.74 -8.54
C VAL A 425 -18.17 -3.61 -7.70
N GLU A 426 -17.86 -3.68 -6.41
CA GLU A 426 -18.66 -4.34 -5.39
C GLU A 426 -19.18 -3.34 -4.37
N ASN A 427 -20.26 -3.72 -3.70
CA ASN A 427 -20.83 -2.99 -2.57
C ASN A 427 -21.16 -1.51 -2.86
N VAL A 428 -21.59 -1.21 -4.09
CA VAL A 428 -22.06 0.13 -4.49
C VAL A 428 -23.58 0.15 -4.65
N SER A 429 -24.21 1.16 -4.05
CA SER A 429 -25.66 1.36 -4.11
C SER A 429 -26.10 2.24 -5.27
N TYR A 430 -25.24 3.18 -5.69
CA TYR A 430 -25.57 4.19 -6.69
C TYR A 430 -24.42 4.45 -7.66
N VAL A 431 -24.77 4.69 -8.93
CA VAL A 431 -23.84 5.18 -9.96
C VAL A 431 -24.28 6.56 -10.41
N GLU A 432 -23.35 7.51 -10.41
CA GLU A 432 -23.55 8.88 -10.84
C GLU A 432 -22.69 9.19 -12.06
N PHE A 433 -23.32 9.59 -13.17
CA PHE A 433 -22.62 10.01 -14.38
C PHE A 433 -22.48 11.54 -14.41
N GLU A 434 -21.24 12.01 -14.52
CA GLU A 434 -20.84 13.42 -14.60
C GLU A 434 -20.60 13.83 -16.07
N GLY A 435 -21.68 14.26 -16.72
CA GLY A 435 -21.72 14.63 -18.13
C GLY A 435 -21.80 16.14 -18.38
N LEU A 436 -21.77 16.52 -19.66
CA LEU A 436 -21.98 17.89 -20.12
C LEU A 436 -23.18 17.95 -21.08
N SER A 437 -24.26 18.60 -20.65
CA SER A 437 -25.36 18.91 -21.55
C SER A 437 -24.95 20.04 -22.51
N LEU A 438 -24.72 19.70 -23.77
CA LEU A 438 -24.39 20.68 -24.84
C LEU A 438 -25.58 21.57 -25.24
N LEU A 439 -26.80 21.20 -24.86
CA LEU A 439 -28.02 21.97 -25.14
C LEU A 439 -28.08 23.25 -24.29
N ASP A 440 -27.76 23.13 -23.01
CA ASP A 440 -27.90 24.23 -22.04
C ASP A 440 -26.58 24.62 -21.36
N ILE A 441 -25.45 24.00 -21.75
CA ILE A 441 -24.10 24.24 -21.20
C ILE A 441 -24.10 24.06 -19.67
N SER A 442 -24.70 22.97 -19.20
CA SER A 442 -24.76 22.62 -17.79
C SER A 442 -24.09 21.27 -17.53
N LEU A 443 -23.41 21.15 -16.39
CA LEU A 443 -23.01 19.85 -15.87
C LEU A 443 -24.26 19.04 -15.54
N THR A 444 -24.34 17.82 -16.07
CA THR A 444 -25.35 16.84 -15.70
C THR A 444 -24.71 15.91 -14.69
N GLN A 445 -25.34 15.80 -13.52
CA GLN A 445 -25.03 14.75 -12.56
C GLN A 445 -26.29 13.90 -12.46
N GLN A 446 -26.27 12.77 -13.15
CA GLN A 446 -27.42 11.87 -13.21
C GLN A 446 -27.13 10.66 -12.34
N ARG A 447 -28.01 10.40 -11.38
CA ARG A 447 -27.88 9.32 -10.41
C ARG A 447 -28.78 8.16 -10.77
N TYR A 448 -28.23 6.97 -10.66
CA TYR A 448 -28.89 5.71 -10.91
C TYR A 448 -28.74 4.82 -9.68
N SER A 449 -29.80 4.14 -9.26
CA SER A 449 -29.70 3.07 -8.27
C SER A 449 -29.30 1.77 -8.95
N VAL A 450 -28.40 1.01 -8.32
CA VAL A 450 -28.05 -0.34 -8.76
C VAL A 450 -29.25 -1.26 -8.46
N GLY A 451 -29.93 -1.73 -9.50
CA GLY A 451 -31.14 -2.55 -9.40
C GLY A 451 -30.95 -3.96 -9.95
N GLU A 452 -31.96 -4.81 -9.84
CA GLU A 452 -31.87 -6.24 -10.24
C GLU A 452 -31.71 -6.47 -11.75
N ARG A 453 -31.95 -5.46 -12.60
CA ARG A 453 -31.97 -5.60 -14.07
C ARG A 453 -31.11 -4.57 -14.79
N GLY A 454 -30.48 -3.68 -14.05
CA GLY A 454 -29.76 -2.55 -14.61
C GLY A 454 -29.62 -1.41 -13.62
N LEU A 455 -29.05 -0.32 -14.10
CA LEU A 455 -28.99 0.93 -13.38
C LEU A 455 -30.31 1.69 -13.62
N GLU A 456 -31.08 1.89 -12.55
CA GLU A 456 -32.40 2.54 -12.60
C GLU A 456 -32.27 4.04 -12.38
N ASP A 457 -32.75 4.83 -13.34
CA ASP A 457 -32.62 6.29 -13.33
C ASP A 457 -33.49 6.94 -12.23
N GLU A 458 -32.87 7.64 -11.28
CA GLU A 458 -33.58 8.29 -10.16
C GLU A 458 -34.26 9.61 -10.56
N ARG A 459 -34.18 10.05 -11.83
CA ARG A 459 -34.85 11.28 -12.27
C ARG A 459 -36.36 11.15 -12.11
N PHE A 460 -36.97 12.16 -11.50
CA PHE A 460 -38.42 12.22 -11.34
C PHE A 460 -39.13 12.26 -12.71
N ASP A 461 -39.65 11.12 -13.12
CA ASP A 461 -40.36 10.94 -14.38
C ASP A 461 -41.78 10.37 -14.17
N PRO A 462 -42.76 11.22 -13.80
CA PRO A 462 -44.12 10.78 -13.46
C PRO A 462 -44.91 10.22 -14.66
N PHE A 463 -44.35 10.29 -15.88
CA PHE A 463 -45.00 9.84 -17.11
C PHE A 463 -44.20 8.78 -17.88
N GLY A 464 -43.00 8.39 -17.41
CA GLY A 464 -42.14 7.40 -18.08
C GLY A 464 -41.69 7.85 -19.48
N LEU A 465 -41.44 9.15 -19.66
CA LEU A 465 -41.10 9.74 -20.95
C LEU A 465 -39.61 10.07 -21.11
N PHE A 466 -38.83 10.02 -20.04
CA PHE A 466 -37.47 10.55 -19.96
C PHE A 466 -36.49 9.69 -19.14
N SER A 467 -36.95 8.63 -18.45
CA SER A 467 -36.04 7.66 -17.81
C SER A 467 -35.11 7.04 -18.85
N GLN A 468 -33.84 6.92 -18.48
CA GLN A 468 -32.80 6.34 -19.32
C GLN A 468 -32.11 5.19 -18.57
N ASP A 469 -32.90 4.26 -18.05
CA ASP A 469 -32.38 3.08 -17.37
C ASP A 469 -31.37 2.36 -18.27
N LEU A 470 -30.26 1.93 -17.68
CA LEU A 470 -29.21 1.17 -18.36
C LEU A 470 -29.38 -0.30 -18.01
N GLU A 471 -29.96 -1.08 -18.93
CA GLU A 471 -30.14 -2.53 -18.75
C GLU A 471 -28.78 -3.25 -18.74
N TYR A 472 -28.67 -4.31 -17.94
CA TYR A 472 -27.48 -5.15 -17.95
C TYR A 472 -27.36 -5.92 -19.26
N GLY A 473 -26.14 -5.99 -19.79
CA GLY A 473 -25.80 -6.76 -20.97
C GLY A 473 -25.81 -8.27 -20.71
N GLU A 474 -26.11 -9.03 -21.76
CA GLU A 474 -25.94 -10.49 -21.77
C GLU A 474 -24.46 -10.84 -21.69
N HIS A 475 -24.12 -11.79 -20.83
CA HIS A 475 -22.75 -12.25 -20.61
C HIS A 475 -22.73 -13.72 -20.23
N ILE A 476 -21.54 -14.30 -20.24
CA ILE A 476 -21.24 -15.61 -19.65
C ILE A 476 -20.41 -15.35 -18.40
N GLU A 477 -20.74 -16.01 -17.30
CA GLU A 477 -19.97 -16.01 -16.07
C GLU A 477 -19.49 -17.44 -15.79
N GLY A 478 -18.26 -17.57 -15.31
CA GLY A 478 -17.73 -18.81 -14.75
C GLY A 478 -18.23 -19.04 -13.33
N SER A 479 -17.63 -20.05 -12.71
CA SER A 479 -17.90 -20.49 -11.36
C SER A 479 -16.79 -19.99 -10.42
N ALA A 480 -16.52 -20.71 -9.34
CA ALA A 480 -15.45 -20.36 -8.40
C ALA A 480 -14.25 -21.30 -8.52
N GLY A 481 -14.09 -21.95 -9.67
CA GLY A 481 -12.91 -22.73 -10.01
C GLY A 481 -12.79 -22.85 -11.51
N ASP A 482 -11.71 -23.49 -11.97
CA ASP A 482 -11.27 -23.48 -13.37
C ASP A 482 -12.37 -23.81 -14.40
N ASP A 483 -12.67 -22.85 -15.27
CA ASP A 483 -13.71 -22.88 -16.29
C ASP A 483 -13.16 -22.72 -17.73
N GLU A 484 -13.93 -23.22 -18.71
CA GLU A 484 -13.63 -23.03 -20.14
C GLU A 484 -14.83 -22.32 -20.79
N LEU A 485 -14.67 -21.03 -21.06
CA LEU A 485 -15.74 -20.15 -21.53
C LEU A 485 -15.51 -19.71 -22.98
N THR A 486 -16.59 -19.52 -23.73
CA THR A 486 -16.52 -18.96 -25.09
C THR A 486 -17.67 -18.01 -25.33
N GLY A 487 -17.38 -16.73 -25.58
CA GLY A 487 -18.41 -15.70 -25.69
C GLY A 487 -17.91 -14.37 -26.24
N THR A 488 -18.87 -13.46 -26.48
CA THR A 488 -18.57 -12.06 -26.81
C THR A 488 -18.35 -11.22 -25.55
N VAL A 489 -19.04 -11.55 -24.46
CA VAL A 489 -18.77 -10.97 -23.13
C VAL A 489 -18.68 -12.15 -22.17
N ALA A 490 -17.52 -12.34 -21.55
CA ALA A 490 -17.29 -13.42 -20.60
C ALA A 490 -16.45 -12.95 -19.42
N PHE A 491 -16.82 -13.40 -18.22
CA PHE A 491 -16.13 -13.17 -16.96
C PHE A 491 -15.80 -14.55 -16.36
N GLY A 492 -14.52 -14.84 -16.11
CA GLY A 492 -14.08 -16.11 -15.54
C GLY A 492 -14.51 -16.25 -14.08
N GLY A 493 -14.12 -15.29 -13.26
CA GLY A 493 -14.49 -15.23 -11.85
C GLY A 493 -13.30 -15.64 -11.00
N VAL A 494 -13.44 -16.71 -10.22
CA VAL A 494 -12.33 -17.23 -9.39
C VAL A 494 -11.88 -18.56 -9.98
N GLY A 495 -10.57 -18.78 -10.06
CA GLY A 495 -9.97 -20.00 -10.58
C GLY A 495 -9.08 -19.72 -11.78
N ASN A 496 -8.38 -20.75 -12.26
CA ASN A 496 -7.51 -20.60 -13.43
C ASN A 496 -8.32 -20.92 -14.69
N ASP A 497 -8.93 -19.91 -15.27
CA ASP A 497 -9.93 -20.02 -16.33
C ASP A 497 -9.31 -19.93 -17.74
N THR A 498 -10.04 -20.44 -18.71
CA THR A 498 -9.72 -20.28 -20.14
C THR A 498 -10.88 -19.65 -20.86
N LEU A 499 -10.72 -18.40 -21.28
CA LEU A 499 -11.75 -17.63 -21.97
C LEU A 499 -11.38 -17.49 -23.45
N THR A 500 -12.31 -17.81 -24.35
CA THR A 500 -12.11 -17.68 -25.80
C THR A 500 -13.12 -16.73 -26.42
N ALA A 501 -12.65 -15.70 -27.10
CA ALA A 501 -13.47 -14.75 -27.84
C ALA A 501 -14.07 -15.36 -29.11
N LEU A 502 -15.13 -14.73 -29.62
CA LEU A 502 -15.66 -15.04 -30.95
C LEU A 502 -14.90 -14.24 -32.03
N GLU A 503 -15.20 -14.48 -33.31
CA GLU A 503 -14.53 -13.76 -34.41
C GLU A 503 -14.83 -12.24 -34.45
N SER A 504 -15.88 -11.78 -33.77
CA SER A 504 -16.21 -10.36 -33.62
C SER A 504 -15.64 -9.80 -32.31
N GLY A 505 -15.48 -8.48 -32.24
CA GLY A 505 -14.98 -7.81 -31.03
C GLY A 505 -15.72 -8.24 -29.75
N SER A 506 -14.94 -8.53 -28.71
CA SER A 506 -15.35 -9.17 -27.46
C SER A 506 -14.78 -8.43 -26.24
N LEU A 507 -15.40 -8.65 -25.07
CA LEU A 507 -14.91 -8.24 -23.76
C LEU A 507 -14.68 -9.51 -22.93
N LEU A 508 -13.43 -9.81 -22.60
CA LEU A 508 -13.07 -10.94 -21.75
C LEU A 508 -12.39 -10.41 -20.48
N HIS A 509 -12.80 -10.94 -19.33
CA HIS A 509 -12.17 -10.70 -18.04
C HIS A 509 -11.88 -12.04 -17.36
N GLY A 510 -10.63 -12.32 -17.04
CA GLY A 510 -10.23 -13.55 -16.33
C GLY A 510 -10.81 -13.55 -14.91
N GLY A 511 -10.33 -12.61 -14.07
CA GLY A 511 -10.75 -12.51 -12.68
C GLY A 511 -9.59 -12.89 -11.75
N GLU A 512 -9.88 -13.60 -10.67
CA GLU A 512 -8.86 -14.07 -9.73
C GLU A 512 -8.33 -15.45 -10.16
N GLY A 513 -7.02 -15.60 -10.29
CA GLY A 513 -6.35 -16.84 -10.68
C GLY A 513 -5.47 -16.66 -11.91
N ASP A 514 -4.73 -17.70 -12.30
CA ASP A 514 -3.86 -17.62 -13.49
C ASP A 514 -4.68 -17.98 -14.74
N ASP A 515 -5.14 -16.97 -15.47
CA ASP A 515 -6.08 -17.13 -16.57
C ASP A 515 -5.43 -17.21 -17.95
N THR A 516 -6.15 -17.78 -18.91
CA THR A 516 -5.79 -17.75 -20.33
C THR A 516 -6.91 -17.13 -21.16
N LEU A 517 -6.66 -15.94 -21.69
CA LEU A 517 -7.60 -15.20 -22.52
C LEU A 517 -7.17 -15.27 -23.98
N VAL A 518 -8.01 -15.88 -24.83
CA VAL A 518 -7.76 -16.01 -26.26
C VAL A 518 -8.67 -15.07 -27.05
N GLY A 519 -8.10 -13.98 -27.54
CA GLY A 519 -8.73 -13.04 -28.44
C GLY A 519 -9.17 -13.64 -29.77
N GLY A 520 -10.08 -12.94 -30.43
CA GLY A 520 -10.63 -13.24 -31.74
C GLY A 520 -9.85 -12.55 -32.87
N LEU A 521 -10.52 -12.36 -34.00
CA LEU A 521 -10.00 -11.57 -35.13
C LEU A 521 -10.63 -10.16 -35.18
N GLY A 522 -11.48 -9.84 -34.19
CA GLY A 522 -12.20 -8.58 -34.08
C GLY A 522 -11.48 -7.65 -33.10
N ASP A 523 -12.04 -6.45 -32.89
CA ASP A 523 -11.50 -5.49 -31.93
C ASP A 523 -11.89 -5.91 -30.51
N ASP A 524 -10.98 -6.54 -29.77
CA ASP A 524 -11.24 -7.14 -28.45
C ASP A 524 -10.71 -6.28 -27.29
N GLN A 525 -11.31 -6.45 -26.12
CA GLN A 525 -10.84 -5.93 -24.84
C GLN A 525 -10.58 -7.12 -23.93
N LEU A 526 -9.31 -7.33 -23.58
CA LEU A 526 -8.86 -8.45 -22.75
C LEU A 526 -8.31 -7.89 -21.43
N TYR A 527 -8.86 -8.37 -20.32
CA TYR A 527 -8.45 -8.04 -18.96
C TYR A 527 -8.08 -9.36 -18.28
N GLY A 528 -6.81 -9.56 -17.92
CA GLY A 528 -6.38 -10.74 -17.16
C GLY A 528 -7.07 -10.74 -15.79
N GLY A 529 -6.68 -9.79 -14.94
CA GLY A 529 -7.28 -9.60 -13.63
C GLY A 529 -6.21 -9.71 -12.55
N GLU A 530 -6.43 -10.60 -11.59
CA GLU A 530 -5.52 -10.82 -10.49
C GLU A 530 -4.92 -12.23 -10.60
N GLY A 531 -3.61 -12.35 -10.86
CA GLY A 531 -2.92 -13.63 -11.08
C GLY A 531 -1.90 -13.54 -12.22
N ASP A 532 -1.20 -14.64 -12.51
CA ASP A 532 -0.24 -14.67 -13.62
C ASP A 532 -0.94 -15.03 -14.94
N ASP A 533 -1.39 -14.04 -15.72
CA ASP A 533 -2.28 -14.27 -16.85
C ASP A 533 -1.59 -14.47 -18.19
N THR A 534 -2.27 -15.13 -19.13
CA THR A 534 -1.83 -15.26 -20.52
C THR A 534 -2.87 -14.68 -21.49
N LEU A 535 -2.52 -13.56 -22.12
CA LEU A 535 -3.36 -12.86 -23.09
C LEU A 535 -2.88 -13.13 -24.52
N ILE A 536 -3.66 -13.92 -25.27
CA ILE A 536 -3.35 -14.35 -26.64
C ILE A 536 -4.14 -13.52 -27.65
N VAL A 537 -3.45 -12.74 -28.46
CA VAL A 537 -4.04 -11.80 -29.43
C VAL A 537 -3.85 -12.30 -30.86
N ARG A 538 -4.93 -12.40 -31.64
CA ARG A 538 -4.89 -13.03 -32.98
C ARG A 538 -5.09 -12.04 -34.14
N GLY A 539 -5.69 -10.89 -33.90
CA GLY A 539 -5.80 -9.78 -34.86
C GLY A 539 -6.98 -8.88 -34.53
N GLY A 540 -7.00 -7.66 -35.06
CA GLY A 540 -7.99 -6.67 -34.68
C GLY A 540 -7.35 -5.39 -34.12
N ASN A 541 -8.18 -4.50 -33.57
CA ASN A 541 -7.72 -3.37 -32.78
C ASN A 541 -8.02 -3.63 -31.30
N ASP A 542 -7.04 -4.13 -30.57
CA ASP A 542 -7.22 -4.73 -29.25
C ASP A 542 -6.72 -3.81 -28.13
N VAL A 543 -7.38 -3.87 -26.98
CA VAL A 543 -6.95 -3.22 -25.72
C VAL A 543 -6.71 -4.30 -24.69
N LEU A 544 -5.53 -4.26 -24.08
CA LEU A 544 -5.01 -5.33 -23.23
C LEU A 544 -4.61 -4.74 -21.87
N TYR A 545 -5.13 -5.36 -20.82
CA TYR A 545 -4.75 -5.15 -19.44
C TYR A 545 -4.35 -6.51 -18.88
N GLY A 546 -3.12 -6.63 -18.40
CA GLY A 546 -2.66 -7.81 -17.67
C GLY A 546 -3.34 -7.86 -16.32
N GLY A 547 -3.12 -6.82 -15.52
CA GLY A 547 -3.65 -6.69 -14.18
C GLY A 547 -2.53 -6.80 -13.16
N VAL A 548 -2.77 -7.43 -12.01
CA VAL A 548 -1.72 -7.68 -11.01
C VAL A 548 -1.20 -9.09 -11.17
N GLY A 549 0.12 -9.24 -11.32
CA GLY A 549 0.78 -10.54 -11.48
C GLY A 549 1.87 -10.47 -12.54
N ASP A 550 2.53 -11.59 -12.79
CA ASP A 550 3.51 -11.70 -13.88
C ASP A 550 2.82 -12.14 -15.17
N ASP A 551 2.47 -11.19 -16.05
CA ASP A 551 1.60 -11.46 -17.19
C ASP A 551 2.33 -11.77 -18.51
N LEU A 552 1.68 -12.55 -19.37
CA LEU A 552 2.17 -12.92 -20.70
C LEU A 552 1.27 -12.38 -21.82
N PHE A 553 1.75 -11.37 -22.52
CA PHE A 553 1.12 -10.85 -23.74
C PHE A 553 1.68 -11.58 -24.97
N MET A 554 0.87 -12.43 -25.60
CA MET A 554 1.28 -13.25 -26.74
C MET A 554 0.55 -12.88 -28.03
N PHE A 555 1.30 -12.58 -29.10
CA PHE A 555 0.77 -12.28 -30.43
C PHE A 555 0.90 -13.50 -31.36
N ASP A 556 -0.23 -13.99 -31.88
CA ASP A 556 -0.33 -15.21 -32.70
C ASP A 556 0.39 -15.11 -34.07
N GLU A 557 0.69 -16.27 -34.66
CA GLU A 557 1.36 -16.36 -35.97
C GLU A 557 0.53 -15.64 -37.05
N GLY A 558 1.05 -14.51 -37.53
CA GLY A 558 0.40 -13.72 -38.59
C GLY A 558 -0.58 -12.67 -38.08
N TYR A 559 -0.49 -12.26 -36.81
CA TYR A 559 -1.19 -11.09 -36.26
C TYR A 559 -1.12 -9.88 -37.21
N GLN A 560 -2.25 -9.21 -37.37
CA GLN A 560 -2.45 -8.00 -38.16
C GLN A 560 -3.44 -7.10 -37.43
N GLY A 561 -3.15 -5.79 -37.39
CA GLY A 561 -3.98 -4.84 -36.66
C GLY A 561 -3.18 -4.00 -35.67
N SER A 562 -3.86 -3.52 -34.63
CA SER A 562 -3.32 -2.62 -33.63
C SER A 562 -3.60 -3.15 -32.23
N ALA A 563 -2.62 -3.23 -31.33
CA ALA A 563 -2.88 -3.53 -29.93
C ALA A 563 -2.32 -2.44 -29.03
N VAL A 564 -2.99 -2.17 -27.92
CA VAL A 564 -2.50 -1.28 -26.87
C VAL A 564 -2.46 -2.08 -25.57
N ILE A 565 -1.25 -2.27 -25.04
CA ILE A 565 -1.01 -2.82 -23.70
C ILE A 565 -0.93 -1.64 -22.74
N LYS A 566 -1.81 -1.62 -21.75
CA LYS A 566 -2.11 -0.45 -20.92
C LYS A 566 -1.35 -0.42 -19.60
N ASP A 567 -0.91 -1.57 -19.09
CA ASP A 567 -0.41 -1.74 -17.73
C ASP A 567 0.86 -2.60 -17.63
N PHE A 568 1.63 -2.70 -18.72
CA PHE A 568 2.86 -3.50 -18.74
C PHE A 568 3.86 -3.07 -17.65
N ASN A 569 4.21 -3.99 -16.74
CA ASN A 569 5.06 -3.79 -15.56
C ASN A 569 4.63 -2.59 -14.69
N GLN A 570 3.34 -2.30 -14.57
CA GLN A 570 2.88 -1.12 -13.82
C GLN A 570 2.63 -1.39 -12.34
N HIS A 571 2.27 -2.60 -11.90
CA HIS A 571 2.16 -2.89 -10.47
C HIS A 571 3.52 -3.23 -9.87
N ALA A 572 3.66 -2.95 -8.57
CA ALA A 572 4.92 -3.16 -7.88
C ALA A 572 5.20 -4.66 -7.76
N GLY A 573 6.34 -5.10 -8.26
CA GLY A 573 6.78 -6.49 -8.21
C GLY A 573 6.60 -7.27 -9.52
N ASP A 574 5.72 -6.78 -10.40
CA ASP A 574 5.38 -7.45 -11.68
C ASP A 574 6.59 -7.61 -12.61
N GLN A 575 6.58 -8.72 -13.35
CA GLN A 575 7.51 -9.03 -14.43
C GLN A 575 6.78 -9.58 -15.65
N ASP A 576 6.20 -8.69 -16.43
CA ASP A 576 5.47 -9.06 -17.64
C ASP A 576 6.41 -9.49 -18.77
N TRP A 577 5.85 -10.30 -19.67
CA TRP A 577 6.50 -10.76 -20.89
C TRP A 577 5.70 -10.43 -22.14
N LEU A 578 6.44 -9.97 -23.15
CA LEU A 578 5.90 -9.77 -24.49
C LEU A 578 6.47 -10.84 -25.44
N VAL A 579 5.58 -11.65 -26.03
CA VAL A 579 5.94 -12.75 -26.92
C VAL A 579 5.29 -12.58 -28.29
N PHE A 580 6.10 -12.68 -29.34
CA PHE A 580 5.64 -12.74 -30.73
C PHE A 580 5.88 -14.13 -31.31
N MET A 581 4.81 -14.77 -31.80
CA MET A 581 4.88 -16.12 -32.35
C MET A 581 5.28 -16.14 -33.83
N GLY A 582 5.95 -17.22 -34.24
CA GLY A 582 6.28 -17.50 -35.63
C GLY A 582 7.31 -16.54 -36.26
N GLU A 583 7.14 -16.23 -37.54
CA GLU A 583 8.07 -15.39 -38.31
C GLU A 583 7.74 -13.88 -38.23
N LEU A 584 6.97 -13.41 -37.23
CA LEU A 584 6.68 -11.97 -37.07
C LEU A 584 7.96 -11.15 -36.87
N PHE A 585 8.88 -11.70 -36.07
CA PHE A 585 10.22 -11.17 -35.84
C PHE A 585 11.22 -12.33 -35.79
N ALA A 586 12.36 -12.19 -36.45
CA ALA A 586 13.36 -13.26 -36.50
C ALA A 586 14.12 -13.44 -35.18
N ASP A 587 14.35 -12.33 -34.46
CA ASP A 587 15.05 -12.25 -33.18
C ASP A 587 14.79 -10.88 -32.53
N GLN A 588 15.44 -10.65 -31.38
CA GLN A 588 15.34 -9.40 -30.63
C GLN A 588 15.89 -8.18 -31.38
N GLU A 589 16.96 -8.33 -32.16
CA GLU A 589 17.49 -7.21 -32.95
C GLU A 589 16.48 -6.76 -34.01
N ASP A 590 15.78 -7.71 -34.61
CA ASP A 590 14.73 -7.48 -35.59
C ASP A 590 13.49 -6.78 -34.97
N LEU A 591 13.05 -7.21 -33.78
CA LEU A 591 11.98 -6.55 -33.01
C LEU A 591 12.34 -5.10 -32.70
N LEU A 592 13.51 -4.88 -32.11
CA LEU A 592 13.97 -3.55 -31.71
C LEU A 592 14.20 -2.63 -32.91
N GLY A 593 14.54 -3.18 -34.08
CA GLY A 593 14.59 -2.43 -35.34
C GLY A 593 13.23 -1.86 -35.77
N SER A 594 12.13 -2.36 -35.19
CA SER A 594 10.75 -1.94 -35.47
C SER A 594 10.11 -1.18 -34.29
N ALA A 595 10.77 -1.15 -33.14
CA ALA A 595 10.34 -0.44 -31.92
C ALA A 595 10.85 1.01 -31.92
N ASN A 596 9.98 1.94 -31.56
CA ASN A 596 10.31 3.36 -31.44
C ASN A 596 9.73 3.92 -30.14
N GLN A 597 10.55 4.63 -29.36
CA GLN A 597 10.07 5.37 -28.20
C GLN A 597 9.28 6.58 -28.69
N MET A 598 8.05 6.72 -28.20
CA MET A 598 7.18 7.87 -28.44
C MET A 598 6.72 8.41 -27.09
N ASP A 599 7.31 9.51 -26.66
CA ASP A 599 7.13 10.05 -25.30
C ASP A 599 7.42 8.98 -24.24
N ASN A 600 6.42 8.58 -23.44
CA ASN A 600 6.56 7.55 -22.41
C ASN A 600 6.20 6.14 -22.89
N ASP A 601 5.84 5.97 -24.17
CA ASP A 601 5.36 4.70 -24.71
C ASP A 601 6.36 4.11 -25.69
N VAL A 602 6.30 2.80 -25.90
CA VAL A 602 7.02 2.13 -26.97
C VAL A 602 6.04 1.66 -28.04
N VAL A 603 6.28 2.07 -29.28
CA VAL A 603 5.49 1.68 -30.44
C VAL A 603 6.30 0.76 -31.35
N ILE A 604 5.80 -0.48 -31.52
CA ILE A 604 6.34 -1.51 -32.39
C ILE A 604 5.47 -1.54 -33.66
N ALA A 605 6.07 -1.28 -34.82
CA ALA A 605 5.31 -1.20 -36.07
C ALA A 605 6.00 -1.91 -37.24
N ARG A 606 5.29 -2.83 -37.90
CA ARG A 606 5.79 -3.60 -39.06
C ARG A 606 4.64 -4.15 -39.91
N ASP A 607 4.68 -3.93 -41.22
CA ASP A 607 3.83 -4.62 -42.21
C ASP A 607 2.36 -4.86 -41.81
N GLY A 608 1.69 -3.83 -41.24
CA GLY A 608 0.28 -3.90 -40.83
C GLY A 608 0.03 -4.33 -39.38
N LEU A 609 1.07 -4.69 -38.64
CA LEU A 609 1.10 -4.86 -37.18
C LEU A 609 1.53 -3.55 -36.52
N TYR A 610 0.78 -3.12 -35.51
CA TYR A 610 1.06 -2.00 -34.63
C TYR A 610 0.82 -2.45 -33.18
N VAL A 611 1.80 -2.33 -32.31
CA VAL A 611 1.66 -2.61 -30.87
C VAL A 611 2.21 -1.42 -30.11
N THR A 612 1.37 -0.82 -29.27
CA THR A 612 1.78 0.22 -28.33
C THR A 612 1.84 -0.39 -26.94
N VAL A 613 2.96 -0.24 -26.26
CA VAL A 613 3.10 -0.55 -24.83
C VAL A 613 3.20 0.80 -24.12
N GLU A 614 2.18 1.14 -23.33
CA GLU A 614 2.11 2.43 -22.63
C GLU A 614 3.07 2.46 -21.43
N SER A 615 3.54 3.67 -21.07
CA SER A 615 4.28 3.93 -19.82
C SER A 615 5.57 3.12 -19.60
N ILE A 616 6.23 2.65 -20.66
CA ILE A 616 7.48 1.89 -20.60
C ILE A 616 8.63 2.50 -21.43
N GLY A 617 9.87 2.29 -20.98
CA GLY A 617 11.07 2.60 -21.75
C GLY A 617 11.53 1.45 -22.66
N ILE A 618 12.10 1.75 -23.84
CA ILE A 618 12.67 0.71 -24.73
C ILE A 618 13.66 -0.22 -24.00
N ALA A 619 14.46 0.30 -23.06
CA ALA A 619 15.44 -0.51 -22.34
C ALA A 619 14.77 -1.61 -21.50
N GLU A 620 13.63 -1.31 -20.90
CA GLU A 620 12.85 -2.25 -20.09
C GLU A 620 12.15 -3.28 -20.98
N LEU A 621 11.58 -2.85 -22.11
CA LEU A 621 11.03 -3.76 -23.12
C LEU A 621 12.07 -4.81 -23.61
N VAL A 622 13.35 -4.45 -23.66
CA VAL A 622 14.44 -5.39 -24.03
C VAL A 622 14.63 -6.47 -22.97
N GLU A 623 14.46 -6.15 -21.70
CA GLU A 623 14.64 -7.11 -20.61
C GLU A 623 13.47 -8.11 -20.53
N SER A 624 12.27 -7.66 -20.94
CA SER A 624 11.00 -8.40 -20.86
C SER A 624 10.50 -9.04 -22.17
N SER A 625 11.21 -8.86 -23.31
CA SER A 625 10.78 -9.45 -24.59
C SER A 625 11.39 -10.84 -24.85
N GLN A 626 10.54 -11.83 -25.16
CA GLN A 626 10.96 -13.19 -25.48
C GLN A 626 10.48 -13.64 -26.86
N PHE A 627 11.20 -14.60 -27.46
CA PHE A 627 10.91 -15.18 -28.78
C PHE A 627 10.77 -16.69 -28.67
N LEU A 628 9.64 -17.22 -29.15
CA LEU A 628 9.44 -18.66 -29.31
C LEU A 628 9.65 -19.01 -30.78
N ALA A 629 10.65 -19.87 -31.04
CA ALA A 629 11.13 -20.27 -32.36
C ALA A 629 10.47 -21.55 -32.91
#